data_AF-A0A931C3E8-F1
#
_entry.id   AF-A0A931C3E8-F1
#
_cell.length_a   1.000
_cell.length_b   1.000
_cell.length_c   1.000
_cell.angle_alpha   90.00
_cell.angle_beta   90.00
_cell.angle_gamma   90.00
#
_symmetry.space_group_name_H-M   'P 1'
#
loop_
_entity.id
_entity.type
_entity.pdbx_description
1 polymer ?
#
loop_
_entity_poly.entity_id
_entity_poly.type
_entity_poly.pdbx_seq_one_letter_code
_entity_poly.pdbx_strand_id
1 'polypeptide(L)'
;MMQIRTFLPQEPHLKLQALQGWSRLRQDQLREAILVTRDAVTDFIKRQAARGDWAAIEQVLKGKPMTKAGRFLLTELRGQVVASLILRLGLRRVIAIGLAAILLPLILAKIAQQVITRVKRQPAEPHQ
;
A
#
# COMPACT_ATOMS: atom_id res chain seq x y z
N MET A 1 -9.59 50.09 -41.25
CA MET A 1 -10.39 49.06 -40.56
C MET A 1 -9.60 47.76 -40.57
N MET A 2 -9.01 47.36 -39.44
CA MET A 2 -8.24 46.11 -39.31
C MET A 2 -9.13 45.04 -38.67
N GLN A 3 -9.45 43.98 -39.41
CA GLN A 3 -10.19 42.83 -38.90
C GLN A 3 -9.25 41.88 -38.17
N ILE A 4 -9.30 41.86 -36.84
CA ILE A 4 -8.65 40.85 -36.03
C ILE A 4 -9.51 39.58 -36.14
N ARG A 5 -9.08 38.64 -36.98
CA ARG A 5 -9.62 37.27 -36.97
C ARG A 5 -9.14 36.60 -35.70
N THR A 6 -10.04 36.42 -34.74
CA THR A 6 -9.82 35.61 -33.54
C THR A 6 -9.71 34.15 -33.95
N PHE A 7 -8.48 33.65 -33.99
CA PHE A 7 -8.20 32.22 -34.07
C PHE A 7 -8.61 31.58 -32.73
N LEU A 8 -9.82 31.01 -32.68
CA LEU A 8 -10.23 30.10 -31.61
C LEU A 8 -9.71 28.69 -31.95
N PRO A 9 -8.71 28.14 -31.23
CA PRO A 9 -8.24 26.78 -31.49
C PRO A 9 -9.31 25.75 -31.09
N GLN A 10 -9.76 24.94 -32.05
CA GLN A 10 -10.81 23.93 -31.91
C GLN A 10 -10.37 22.60 -31.26
N GLU A 11 -9.39 22.57 -30.35
CA GLU A 11 -8.89 21.31 -29.77
C GLU A 11 -9.09 21.08 -28.25
N PRO A 12 -10.24 21.43 -27.63
CA PRO A 12 -10.47 21.07 -26.23
C PRO A 12 -10.65 19.56 -26.01
N HIS A 13 -11.12 18.81 -27.03
CA HIS A 13 -11.46 17.39 -26.89
C HIS A 13 -10.24 16.46 -26.79
N LEU A 14 -9.15 16.77 -27.51
CA LEU A 14 -7.92 15.97 -27.50
C LEU A 14 -7.17 16.09 -26.16
N LYS A 15 -7.13 17.28 -25.57
CA LYS A 15 -6.55 17.48 -24.22
C LYS A 15 -7.35 16.76 -23.13
N LEU A 16 -8.67 16.73 -23.23
CA LEU A 16 -9.53 16.06 -22.25
C LEU A 16 -9.38 14.53 -22.31
N GLN A 17 -9.27 13.94 -23.52
CA GLN A 17 -8.99 12.51 -23.67
C GLN A 17 -7.60 12.13 -23.16
N ALA A 18 -6.58 12.95 -23.44
CA ALA A 18 -5.23 12.71 -22.94
C ALA A 18 -5.19 12.75 -21.40
N LEU A 19 -5.89 13.70 -20.77
CA LEU A 19 -6.01 13.79 -19.32
C LEU A 19 -6.78 12.60 -18.71
N GLN A 20 -7.84 12.13 -19.36
CA GLN A 20 -8.58 10.94 -18.92
C GLN A 20 -7.76 9.65 -19.06
N GLY A 21 -6.99 9.50 -20.13
CA GLY A 21 -6.06 8.38 -20.30
C GLY A 21 -4.95 8.39 -19.24
N TRP A 22 -4.40 9.57 -18.94
CA TRP A 22 -3.41 9.74 -17.88
C TRP A 22 -3.96 9.44 -16.49
N SER A 23 -5.20 9.81 -16.20
CA SER A 23 -5.82 9.54 -14.89
C SER A 23 -6.09 8.05 -14.68
N ARG A 24 -6.56 7.33 -15.72
CA ARG A 24 -6.75 5.87 -15.69
C ARG A 24 -5.43 5.13 -15.46
N LEU A 25 -4.38 5.47 -16.22
CA LEU A 25 -3.04 4.88 -16.05
C LEU A 25 -2.51 5.07 -14.62
N ARG A 26 -2.73 6.23 -13.99
CA ARG A 26 -2.36 6.46 -12.59
C ARG A 26 -3.21 5.66 -11.60
N GLN A 27 -4.49 5.45 -11.88
CA GLN A 27 -5.36 4.63 -11.03
C GLN A 27 -4.95 3.16 -11.06
N ASP A 28 -4.61 2.63 -12.23
CA ASP A 28 -4.16 1.25 -12.36
C ASP A 28 -2.81 1.03 -11.68
N GLN A 29 -1.85 1.94 -11.86
CA GLN A 29 -0.58 1.90 -11.13
C GLN A 29 -0.76 2.01 -9.60
N LEU A 30 -1.73 2.80 -9.13
CA LEU A 30 -2.05 2.89 -7.71
C LEU A 30 -2.66 1.58 -7.18
N ARG A 31 -3.58 0.96 -7.94
CA ARG A 31 -4.15 -0.35 -7.58
C ARG A 31 -3.06 -1.41 -7.50
N GLU A 32 -2.15 -1.41 -8.47
CA GLU A 32 -1.03 -2.35 -8.51
C GLU A 32 -0.06 -2.13 -7.34
N ALA A 33 0.24 -0.88 -7.00
CA ALA A 33 1.04 -0.53 -5.81
C ALA A 33 0.39 -1.02 -4.50
N ILE A 34 -0.93 -0.90 -4.38
CA ILE A 34 -1.68 -1.43 -3.23
C ILE A 34 -1.55 -2.96 -3.16
N LEU A 35 -1.74 -3.65 -4.29
CA LEU A 35 -1.64 -5.12 -4.36
C LEU A 35 -0.22 -5.60 -4.02
N VAL A 36 0.80 -5.03 -4.66
CA VAL A 36 2.20 -5.35 -4.40
C VAL A 36 2.57 -5.12 -2.93
N THR A 37 2.10 -4.02 -2.35
CA THR A 37 2.36 -3.74 -0.93
C THR A 37 1.64 -4.76 -0.03
N ARG A 38 0.39 -5.10 -0.34
CA ARG A 38 -0.39 -6.10 0.43
C ARG A 38 0.28 -7.47 0.40
N ASP A 39 0.73 -7.91 -0.76
CA ASP A 39 1.42 -9.19 -0.93
C ASP A 39 2.73 -9.19 -0.16
N ALA A 40 3.54 -8.13 -0.30
CA ALA A 40 4.81 -8.00 0.41
C ALA A 40 4.64 -8.03 1.93
N VAL A 41 3.61 -7.35 2.46
CA VAL A 41 3.28 -7.36 3.90
C VAL A 41 2.80 -8.74 4.34
N THR A 42 1.91 -9.37 3.56
CA THR A 42 1.37 -10.70 3.89
C THR A 42 2.47 -11.76 3.92
N ASP A 43 3.34 -11.76 2.91
CA ASP A 43 4.45 -12.70 2.81
C ASP A 43 5.48 -12.46 3.91
N PHE A 44 5.74 -11.21 4.27
CA PHE A 44 6.61 -10.88 5.39
C PHE A 44 6.05 -11.43 6.71
N ILE A 45 4.76 -11.15 7.00
CA ILE A 45 4.11 -11.65 8.22
C ILE A 45 4.14 -13.18 8.26
N LYS A 46 3.82 -13.86 7.15
CA LYS A 46 3.89 -15.33 7.07
C LYS A 46 5.29 -15.87 7.39
N ARG A 47 6.35 -15.23 6.87
CA ARG A 47 7.73 -15.64 7.16
C ARG A 47 8.11 -15.41 8.62
N GLN A 48 7.75 -14.28 9.19
CA GLN A 48 8.03 -13.99 10.60
C GLN A 48 7.22 -14.91 11.53
N ALA A 49 5.98 -15.23 11.16
CA ALA A 49 5.13 -16.19 11.85
C ALA A 49 5.77 -17.59 11.87
N ALA A 50 6.30 -18.03 10.73
CA ALA A 50 7.03 -19.30 10.63
C ALA A 50 8.31 -19.35 11.46
N ARG A 51 8.92 -18.19 11.76
CA ARG A 51 10.08 -18.05 12.66
C ARG A 51 9.71 -18.01 14.14
N GLY A 52 8.43 -17.93 14.48
CA GLY A 52 7.94 -17.84 15.85
C GLY A 52 7.88 -16.42 16.43
N ASP A 53 8.11 -15.37 15.61
CA ASP A 53 8.18 -13.97 16.05
C ASP A 53 6.79 -13.32 16.27
N TRP A 54 5.83 -14.07 16.82
CA TRP A 54 4.44 -13.65 16.98
C TRP A 54 4.27 -12.39 17.82
N ALA A 55 5.05 -12.24 18.90
CA ALA A 55 4.99 -11.05 19.77
C ALA A 55 5.43 -9.78 19.04
N ALA A 56 6.44 -9.87 18.15
CA ALA A 56 6.89 -8.73 17.35
C ALA A 56 5.86 -8.39 16.25
N ILE A 57 5.29 -9.41 15.59
CA ILE A 57 4.22 -9.24 14.61
C ILE A 57 3.00 -8.56 15.24
N GLU A 58 2.59 -9.02 16.41
CA GLU A 58 1.45 -8.45 17.14
C GLU A 58 1.69 -6.97 17.47
N GLN A 59 2.92 -6.59 17.86
CA GLN A 59 3.27 -5.19 18.07
C GLN A 59 3.23 -4.35 16.78
N VAL A 60 3.68 -4.91 15.65
CA VAL A 60 3.60 -4.21 14.35
C VAL A 60 2.14 -4.03 13.92
N LEU A 61 1.28 -5.03 14.16
CA LEU A 61 -0.14 -5.00 13.79
C LEU A 61 -0.98 -4.13 14.72
N LYS A 62 -0.76 -4.19 16.05
CA LYS A 62 -1.46 -3.36 17.03
C LYS A 62 -1.06 -1.88 16.96
N GLY A 63 0.10 -1.59 16.40
CA GLY A 63 0.65 -0.24 16.39
C GLY A 63 1.30 0.14 17.72
N LYS A 64 1.47 1.45 17.97
CA LYS A 64 2.26 1.96 19.10
C LYS A 64 1.61 1.62 20.46
N PRO A 65 2.41 1.43 21.53
CA PRO A 65 3.87 1.51 21.59
C PRO A 65 4.59 0.21 21.18
N MET A 66 5.61 0.33 20.34
CA MET A 66 6.41 -0.82 19.84
C MET A 66 7.73 -0.94 20.61
N THR A 67 8.13 -2.18 20.91
CA THR A 67 9.45 -2.47 21.47
C THR A 67 10.56 -2.25 20.43
N LYS A 68 11.83 -2.37 20.84
CA LYS A 68 12.97 -2.32 19.91
C LYS A 68 12.85 -3.38 18.81
N ALA A 69 12.38 -4.59 19.15
CA ALA A 69 12.13 -5.67 18.20
C ALA A 69 11.01 -5.30 17.21
N GLY A 70 9.88 -4.77 17.70
CA GLY A 70 8.80 -4.30 16.82
C GLY A 70 9.24 -3.19 15.86
N ARG A 71 10.04 -2.22 16.34
CA ARG A 71 10.60 -1.15 15.49
C ARG A 71 11.55 -1.67 14.42
N PHE A 72 12.38 -2.65 14.77
CA PHE A 72 13.26 -3.31 13.82
C PHE A 72 12.44 -4.03 12.75
N LEU A 73 11.45 -4.83 13.16
CA LEU A 73 10.55 -5.57 12.27
C LEU A 73 9.80 -4.65 11.29
N LEU A 74 9.31 -3.51 11.78
CA LEU A 74 8.65 -2.50 10.94
C LEU A 74 9.61 -1.85 9.93
N THR A 75 10.86 -1.60 10.34
CA THR A 75 11.88 -1.05 9.45
C THR A 75 12.22 -2.03 8.33
N GLU A 76 12.38 -3.30 8.68
CA GLU A 76 12.64 -4.38 7.72
C GLU A 76 11.47 -4.56 6.74
N LEU A 77 10.24 -4.59 7.27
CA LEU A 77 9.03 -4.65 6.47
C LEU A 77 8.94 -3.48 5.49
N ARG A 78 9.22 -2.25 5.95
CA ARG A 78 9.24 -1.06 5.10
C ARG A 78 10.29 -1.19 4.00
N GLY A 79 11.49 -1.66 4.33
CA GLY A 79 12.56 -1.91 3.35
C GLY A 79 12.12 -2.90 2.27
N GLN A 80 11.51 -4.00 2.67
CA GLN A 80 11.00 -5.01 1.73
C GLN A 80 9.87 -4.46 0.84
N VAL A 81 8.93 -3.70 1.40
CA VAL A 81 7.86 -3.07 0.60
C VAL A 81 8.44 -2.10 -0.41
N VAL A 82 9.40 -1.25 -0.02
CA VAL A 82 10.08 -0.35 -0.95
C VAL A 82 10.79 -1.13 -2.06
N ALA A 83 11.50 -2.21 -1.71
CA ALA A 83 12.15 -3.06 -2.69
C ALA A 83 11.13 -3.70 -3.66
N SER A 84 10.02 -4.23 -3.15
CA SER A 84 8.95 -4.79 -3.98
C SER A 84 8.32 -3.75 -4.91
N LEU A 85 8.09 -2.53 -4.43
CA LEU A 85 7.56 -1.43 -5.25
C LEU A 85 8.55 -1.01 -6.35
N ILE A 86 9.85 -1.02 -6.08
CA ILE A 86 10.86 -0.72 -7.10
C ILE A 86 10.94 -1.87 -8.13
N LEU A 87 11.06 -3.11 -7.66
CA LEU A 87 11.30 -4.27 -8.51
C LEU A 87 10.09 -4.66 -9.35
N ARG A 88 8.87 -4.60 -8.79
CA ARG A 88 7.65 -5.04 -9.49
C ARG A 88 7.01 -3.96 -10.34
N LEU A 89 7.13 -2.69 -9.95
CA LEU A 89 6.45 -1.58 -10.62
C LEU A 89 7.42 -0.62 -11.32
N GLY A 90 8.72 -0.88 -11.26
CA GLY A 90 9.74 -0.01 -11.85
C GLY A 90 9.81 1.38 -11.22
N LEU A 91 9.31 1.54 -9.99
CA LEU A 91 9.19 2.85 -9.36
C LEU A 91 10.55 3.42 -8.96
N ARG A 92 10.72 4.74 -9.13
CA ARG A 92 11.87 5.45 -8.57
C ARG A 92 11.87 5.34 -7.06
N ARG A 93 13.06 5.19 -6.45
CA ARG A 93 13.24 5.01 -5.00
C ARG A 93 12.46 6.03 -4.16
N VAL A 94 12.47 7.31 -4.53
CA VAL A 94 11.75 8.37 -3.80
C VAL A 94 10.23 8.14 -3.82
N ILE A 95 9.68 7.74 -4.97
CA ILE A 95 8.25 7.45 -5.13
C ILE A 95 7.88 6.20 -4.32
N ALA A 96 8.69 5.15 -4.40
CA ALA A 96 8.48 3.92 -3.65
C ALA A 96 8.49 4.15 -2.14
N ILE A 97 9.42 4.98 -1.63
CA ILE A 97 9.46 5.38 -0.21
C ILE A 97 8.20 6.15 0.19
N GLY A 98 7.75 7.09 -0.65
CA GLY A 98 6.54 7.86 -0.40
C GLY A 98 5.29 6.98 -0.37
N LEU A 99 5.13 6.09 -1.35
CA LEU A 99 4.04 5.13 -1.38
C LEU A 99 4.09 4.18 -0.19
N ALA A 100 5.26 3.63 0.15
CA ALA A 100 5.40 2.77 1.33
C ALA A 100 5.00 3.49 2.62
N ALA A 101 5.32 4.78 2.77
CA ALA A 101 4.93 5.55 3.95
C ALA A 101 3.40 5.70 4.12
N ILE A 102 2.66 5.70 3.01
CA ILE A 102 1.19 5.83 3.00
C ILE A 102 0.51 4.46 3.04
N LEU A 103 0.92 3.54 2.17
CA LEU A 103 0.28 2.25 1.97
C LEU A 103 0.53 1.28 3.13
N LEU A 104 1.73 1.32 3.72
CA LEU A 104 2.10 0.39 4.78
C LEU A 104 1.19 0.51 6.02
N PRO A 105 0.96 1.69 6.63
CA PRO A 105 0.08 1.80 7.78
C PRO A 105 -1.37 1.42 7.43
N LEU A 106 -1.86 1.77 6.24
CA LEU A 106 -3.22 1.44 5.79
C LEU A 106 -3.42 -0.08 5.65
N ILE A 107 -2.45 -0.77 5.06
CA ILE A 107 -2.50 -2.21 4.83
C ILE A 107 -2.33 -2.97 6.15
N LEU A 108 -1.40 -2.54 7.01
CA LEU A 108 -1.23 -3.10 8.35
C LEU A 108 -2.53 -2.98 9.17
N ALA A 109 -3.18 -1.81 9.15
CA ALA A 109 -4.45 -1.61 9.85
C ALA A 109 -5.55 -2.54 9.31
N LYS A 110 -5.64 -2.72 7.99
CA LYS A 110 -6.60 -3.66 7.38
C LYS A 110 -6.33 -5.11 7.79
N ILE A 111 -5.07 -5.53 7.80
CA ILE A 111 -4.69 -6.89 8.22
C ILE A 111 -4.97 -7.08 9.71
N ALA A 112 -4.63 -6.11 10.55
CA ALA A 112 -4.91 -6.16 11.99
C ALA A 112 -6.42 -6.32 12.25
N GLN A 113 -7.27 -5.56 11.55
CA GLN A 113 -8.72 -5.73 11.64
C GLN A 113 -9.18 -7.13 11.22
N GLN A 114 -8.63 -7.70 10.14
CA GLN A 114 -8.98 -9.05 9.70
C GLN A 114 -8.58 -10.11 10.73
N VAL A 115 -7.43 -9.95 11.38
CA VAL A 115 -6.97 -10.87 12.43
C VAL A 115 -7.87 -10.76 13.67
N ILE A 116 -8.13 -9.55 14.15
CA ILE A 116 -8.98 -9.31 15.34
C ILE A 116 -10.42 -9.81 15.10
N THR A 117 -10.98 -9.56 13.92
CA THR A 117 -12.35 -9.99 13.58
C THR A 117 -12.47 -11.51 13.43
N ARG A 118 -11.43 -12.21 12.98
CA ARG A 118 -11.42 -13.68 12.96
C ARG A 118 -11.40 -14.27 14.37
N VAL A 119 -10.58 -13.73 15.26
CA VAL A 119 -10.54 -14.17 16.67
C VAL A 119 -11.88 -13.95 17.36
N LYS A 120 -12.53 -12.80 17.13
CA LYS A 120 -13.85 -12.49 17.73
C LYS A 120 -15.00 -13.35 17.17
N ARG A 121 -14.84 -14.01 16.02
CA ARG A 121 -15.85 -14.87 15.37
C ARG A 121 -15.74 -16.35 15.75
N GLN A 122 -14.76 -16.75 16.56
CA GLN A 122 -14.81 -18.01 17.29
C GLN A 122 -15.42 -17.74 18.67
N PRO A 123 -16.75 -17.76 18.84
CA PRO A 123 -17.29 -18.01 20.18
C PRO A 123 -16.77 -19.39 20.60
N ALA A 124 -16.28 -19.48 21.83
CA ALA A 124 -15.92 -20.75 22.45
C ALA A 124 -17.02 -21.77 22.18
N GLU A 125 -16.70 -22.86 21.47
CA GLU A 125 -17.54 -24.04 21.57
C GLU A 125 -17.49 -24.48 23.03
N PRO A 126 -18.65 -24.62 23.72
CA PRO A 126 -18.65 -25.22 25.02
C PRO A 126 -18.25 -26.68 24.79
N HIS A 127 -17.07 -27.06 25.27
CA HIS A 127 -16.76 -28.47 25.46
C HIS A 127 -17.84 -29.04 26.39
N GLN A 128 -18.67 -29.90 25.81
CA GLN A 128 -19.59 -30.78 26.54
C GLN A 128 -18.79 -31.80 27.36
#